data_AF-A0A2V7Z802-F1
#
_entry.id   AF-A0A2V7Z802-F1
#
_cell.length_a   1.000
_cell.length_b   1.000
_cell.length_c   1.000
_cell.angle_alpha   90.00
_cell.angle_beta   90.00
_cell.angle_gamma   90.00
#
_symmetry.space_group_name_H-M   'P 1'
#
loop_
_entity.id
_entity.type
_entity.pdbx_description
1 polymer ?
#
loop_
_entity_poly.entity_id
_entity_poly.type
_entity_poly.pdbx_seq_one_letter_code
_entity_poly.pdbx_strand_id
1 'polypeptide(L)' 'ATVKQRVQLNWPAVPRVTHYVVERADGGCDGTFAGIASTTRGSYLDTAVTPGSTYGYRVRTCPFQVSNCVERSVRP' A
#
# COMPACT_ATOMS: atom_id res chain seq x y z
N ALA A 1 -5.03 -26.04 4.30
CA ALA A 1 -4.49 -24.86 5.00
C ALA A 1 -4.81 -23.63 4.16
N THR A 2 -5.57 -22.67 4.67
CA THR A 2 -5.87 -21.44 3.93
C THR A 2 -4.58 -20.65 3.77
N VAL A 3 -4.04 -20.59 2.56
CA VAL A 3 -2.88 -19.74 2.28
C VAL A 3 -3.35 -18.29 2.42
N LYS A 4 -2.93 -17.60 3.49
CA LYS A 4 -3.13 -16.16 3.58
C LYS A 4 -2.24 -15.48 2.54
N GLN A 5 -2.89 -14.90 1.53
CA GLN A 5 -2.22 -14.03 0.58
C GLN A 5 -1.80 -12.73 1.27
N ARG A 6 -0.73 -12.13 0.75
CA ARG A 6 -0.17 -10.89 1.30
C ARG A 6 0.57 -10.11 0.23
N VAL A 7 0.54 -8.80 0.34
CA VAL A 7 1.28 -7.89 -0.53
C VAL A 7 2.32 -7.16 0.32
N GLN A 8 3.60 -7.40 0.02
CA GLN A 8 4.69 -6.67 0.64
C GLN A 8 4.96 -5.39 -0.17
N LEU A 9 4.92 -4.26 0.50
CA LEU A 9 5.28 -2.95 -0.03
C LEU A 9 6.59 -2.51 0.61
N ASN A 10 7.50 -2.00 -0.21
CA ASN A 10 8.75 -1.39 0.22
C ASN A 10 8.97 -0.11 -0.59
N TRP A 11 9.40 0.95 0.07
CA TRP A 11 9.69 2.23 -0.54
C TRP A 11 10.89 2.89 0.14
N PRO A 12 11.66 3.73 -0.57
CA PRO A 12 12.78 4.43 0.03
C PRO A 12 12.31 5.36 1.15
N ALA A 13 13.12 5.45 2.22
CA ALA A 13 12.89 6.41 3.27
C ALA A 13 13.00 7.84 2.70
N VAL A 14 11.99 8.65 2.99
CA VAL A 14 11.94 10.06 2.61
C VAL A 14 12.45 10.89 3.79
N PRO A 15 13.49 11.73 3.62
CA PRO A 15 14.03 12.58 4.68
C PRO A 15 12.97 13.52 5.25
N ARG A 16 13.08 13.83 6.56
CA ARG A 16 12.21 14.79 7.27
C ARG A 16 10.72 14.41 7.35
N VAL A 17 10.38 13.16 7.04
CA VAL A 17 9.02 12.62 7.22
C VAL A 17 8.91 11.98 8.61
N THR A 18 7.84 12.31 9.34
CA THR A 18 7.57 11.73 10.67
C THR A 18 6.83 10.40 10.58
N HIS A 19 5.99 10.23 9.56
CA HIS A 19 5.25 9.01 9.30
C HIS A 19 4.78 8.92 7.85
N TYR A 20 4.55 7.68 7.41
CA TYR A 20 3.95 7.29 6.15
C TYR A 20 2.51 6.83 6.40
N VAL A 21 1.61 7.23 5.52
CA VAL A 21 0.25 6.68 5.40
C VAL A 21 0.21 5.83 4.15
N VAL A 22 -0.08 4.55 4.32
CA VAL A 22 -0.28 3.63 3.20
C VAL A 22 -1.73 3.73 2.79
N GLU A 23 -1.95 4.02 1.51
CA GLU A 23 -3.27 4.04 0.91
C GLU A 23 -3.42 2.90 -0.09
N ARG A 24 -4.62 2.33 -0.11
CA ARG A 24 -5.01 1.28 -1.05
C ARG A 24 -6.28 1.70 -1.79
N ALA A 25 -6.31 1.41 -3.08
CA ALA A 25 -7.49 1.45 -3.91
C ALA A 25 -7.82 0.03 -4.38
N ASP A 26 -9.07 -0.38 -4.21
CA ASP A 26 -9.55 -1.65 -4.75
C ASP A 26 -9.80 -1.50 -6.26
N GLY A 27 -9.40 -2.49 -7.05
CA GLY A 27 -9.58 -2.48 -8.51
C GLY A 27 -8.43 -1.85 -9.30
N GLY A 28 -7.38 -1.32 -8.64
CA GLY A 28 -6.20 -0.76 -9.31
C GLY A 28 -5.97 0.72 -9.01
N CYS A 29 -5.07 1.35 -9.74
CA CYS A 29 -4.65 2.75 -9.49
C CYS A 29 -5.72 3.79 -9.85
N ASP A 30 -6.70 3.42 -10.67
CA ASP A 30 -7.85 4.29 -11.03
C ASP A 30 -8.98 4.22 -9.98
N GLY A 31 -8.84 3.36 -8.96
CA GLY A 31 -9.82 3.23 -7.88
C GLY A 31 -9.76 4.35 -6.84
N THR A 32 -10.70 4.30 -5.88
CA THR A 32 -10.71 5.25 -4.76
C THR A 32 -9.71 4.83 -3.68
N PHE A 33 -8.73 5.69 -3.39
CA PHE A 33 -7.74 5.44 -2.36
C PHE A 33 -8.29 5.71 -0.96
N ALA A 34 -8.11 4.74 -0.06
CA ALA A 34 -8.36 4.86 1.37
C ALA A 34 -7.10 4.50 2.16
N GLY A 35 -6.85 5.22 3.26
CA GLY A 35 -5.76 4.91 4.18
C GLY A 35 -6.01 3.60 4.91
N ILE A 36 -5.09 2.64 4.81
CA ILE A 36 -5.19 1.33 5.45
C ILE A 36 -4.23 1.16 6.63
N ALA A 37 -3.17 1.96 6.68
CA ALA A 37 -2.19 1.90 7.76
C ALA A 37 -1.37 3.19 7.88
N SER A 38 -0.76 3.38 9.05
CA SER A 38 0.34 4.33 9.26
C SER A 38 1.58 3.60 9.75
N THR A 39 2.75 4.02 9.30
CA THR A 39 4.04 3.40 9.65
C THR A 39 5.15 4.45 9.64
N THR A 40 6.16 4.27 10.48
CA THR A 40 7.41 5.06 10.42
C THR A 40 8.50 4.36 9.61
N ARG A 41 8.25 3.13 9.16
CA ARG A 41 9.17 2.32 8.37
C ARG A 41 8.91 2.49 6.88
N GLY A 42 9.95 2.33 6.06
CA GLY A 42 9.86 2.28 4.59
C GLY A 42 9.25 0.98 4.04
N SER A 43 8.36 0.35 4.79
CA SER A 43 7.72 -0.91 4.41
C SER A 43 6.40 -1.15 5.13
N TYR A 44 5.55 -1.94 4.48
CA TYR A 44 4.27 -2.39 5.01
C TYR A 44 3.86 -3.73 4.38
N LEU A 45 3.22 -4.59 5.16
CA LEU A 45 2.70 -5.87 4.70
C LEU A 45 1.17 -5.85 4.77
N ASP A 46 0.51 -5.77 3.61
CA ASP A 46 -0.94 -5.90 3.55
C ASP A 46 -1.32 -7.39 3.58
N THR A 47 -1.97 -7.82 4.66
CA THR A 47 -2.51 -9.18 4.83
C THR A 47 -4.03 -9.24 4.64
N ALA A 48 -4.69 -8.09 4.43
CA ALA A 48 -6.13 -7.97 4.23
C ALA A 48 -6.45 -7.94 2.73
N VAL A 49 -5.89 -8.90 1.99
CA VAL A 49 -6.00 -9.01 0.53
C VAL A 49 -6.70 -10.30 0.12
N THR A 50 -7.50 -10.20 -0.93
CA THR A 50 -8.28 -11.31 -1.48
C THR A 50 -7.57 -11.92 -2.70
N PRO A 51 -7.46 -13.25 -2.80
CA PRO A 51 -6.95 -13.92 -3.99
C PRO A 51 -7.72 -13.51 -5.26
N GLY A 52 -7.01 -13.30 -6.36
CA GLY A 52 -7.60 -12.89 -7.65
C GLY A 52 -8.02 -11.41 -7.74
N SER A 53 -7.82 -10.62 -6.69
CA SER A 53 -8.08 -9.17 -6.71
C SER A 53 -6.86 -8.36 -7.12
N THR A 54 -7.10 -7.19 -7.73
CA THR A 54 -6.08 -6.19 -8.04
C THR A 54 -6.25 -5.00 -7.10
N TYR A 55 -5.14 -4.50 -6.58
CA TYR A 55 -5.10 -3.35 -5.69
C TYR A 55 -4.07 -2.33 -6.18
N GLY A 56 -4.43 -1.05 -6.16
CA GLY A 56 -3.50 0.06 -6.31
C GLY A 56 -2.99 0.51 -4.95
N TYR A 57 -1.68 0.71 -4.80
CA TYR A 57 -1.08 1.20 -3.57
C TYR A 57 -0.30 2.49 -3.81
N ARG A 58 -0.44 3.45 -2.89
CA ARG A 58 0.42 4.63 -2.85
C ARG A 58 0.75 4.97 -1.39
N VAL A 59 1.82 5.73 -1.21
CA VAL A 59 2.28 6.17 0.10
C VAL A 59 2.19 7.69 0.17
N ARG A 60 1.44 8.19 1.15
CA ARG A 60 1.42 9.60 1.52
C ARG A 60 2.35 9.82 2.70
N THR A 61 3.06 10.94 2.68
CA THR A 61 3.94 11.39 3.75
C THR A 61 3.41 12.69 4.35
N CYS A 62 3.77 12.95 5.60
CA CYS A 62 3.57 14.26 6.22
C CYS A 62 4.93 14.94 6.43
N PRO A 63 5.15 16.19 5.96
CA PRO A 63 4.16 17.07 5.31
C PRO A 63 4.16 16.91 3.76
N PHE A 64 3.06 16.37 3.24
CA PHE A 64 2.52 16.53 1.87
C PHE A 64 3.29 15.96 0.66
N GLN A 65 3.91 14.77 0.72
CA GLN A 65 4.29 14.06 -0.53
C GLN A 65 3.43 12.81 -0.72
N VAL A 66 2.86 12.61 -1.91
CA VAL A 66 2.17 11.38 -2.29
C VAL A 66 2.99 10.69 -3.38
N SER A 67 3.33 9.42 -3.20
CA SER A 67 4.03 8.63 -4.21
C SER A 67 3.16 8.35 -5.43
N ASN A 68 3.79 7.98 -6.53
CA ASN A 68 3.08 7.33 -7.63
C ASN A 68 2.39 6.06 -7.13
N CYS A 69 1.26 5.73 -7.75
CA CYS A 69 0.58 4.48 -7.47
C CYS A 69 1.31 3.29 -8.12
N VAL A 70 1.28 2.15 -7.45
CA VAL A 70 1.77 0.87 -7.95
C VAL A 70 0.65 -0.16 -7.84
N GLU A 71 0.32 -0.80 -8.95
CA GLU A 71 -0.66 -1.89 -8.96
C GLU A 71 -0.02 -3.21 -8.54
N ARG A 72 -0.77 -4.00 -7.77
CA ARG A 72 -0.42 -5.35 -7.36
C ARG A 72 -1.64 -6.25 -7.50
N SER A 73 -1.50 -7.28 -8.34
CA SER A 73 -2.47 -8.36 -8.46
C SER A 73 -2.09 -9.50 -7.53
N VAL A 74 -3.08 -10.00 -6.79
CA VAL A 74 -2.91 -11.12 -5.87
C VAL A 74 -3.20 -12.41 -6.61
N ARG A 75 -2.29 -13.38 -6.52
CA ARG A 75 -2.49 -14.68 -7.15
C ARG A 75 -3.76 -15.35 -6.61
N PRO A 76 -4.54 -16.05 -7.45
CA PRO A 76 -5.67 -16.87 -7.02
C PRO A 76 -5.30 -17.91 -5.96
#